data_AF-A0A932GNI2-F1
#
_entry.id   AF-A0A932GNI2-F1
#
_cell.length_a   1.000
_cell.length_b   1.000
_cell.length_c   1.000
_cell.angle_alpha   90.00
_cell.angle_beta   90.00
_cell.angle_gamma   90.00
#
_symmetry.space_group_name_H-M   'P 1'
#
loop_
_entity.id
_entity.type
_entity.pdbx_description
1 polymer ?
#
loop_
_entity_poly.entity_id
_entity_poly.type
_entity_poly.pdbx_seq_one_letter_code
_entity_poly.pdbx_strand_id
1 'polypeptide(L)'
;MVTGALAIDAIYYGQDRGNFYLRFDPHLPFDSQHNQDLELSLRFLNPAGYSVTVPLDSTGPKSYTVYRKKGEEKKEPSGSFSLCHLGEIGEMAIPLDILQARIGETLRFIIQIRRGSALLETYPFQGVFSLLLQPENERIWWGV
;
A
#
# COMPACT_ATOMS: atom_id res chain seq x y z
N MET A 1 -22.56 -15.09 -10.31
CA MET A 1 -21.39 -15.38 -9.46
C MET A 1 -20.41 -14.25 -9.67
N VAL A 2 -20.17 -13.43 -8.64
CA VAL A 2 -19.16 -12.37 -8.73
C VAL A 2 -17.82 -13.07 -8.58
N THR A 3 -17.13 -13.29 -9.70
CA THR A 3 -15.75 -13.78 -9.69
C THR A 3 -14.94 -12.79 -8.85
N GLY A 4 -14.35 -13.29 -7.77
CA GLY A 4 -13.85 -12.50 -6.65
C GLY A 4 -12.86 -11.41 -7.06
N ALA A 5 -12.84 -10.34 -6.28
CA ALA A 5 -11.79 -9.34 -6.34
C ALA A 5 -10.41 -10.00 -6.17
N LEU A 6 -9.34 -9.28 -6.50
CA LEU A 6 -7.96 -9.71 -6.27
C LEU A 6 -7.77 -10.11 -4.80
N ALA A 7 -7.88 -11.40 -4.49
CA ALA A 7 -7.60 -11.90 -3.16
C ALA A 7 -6.09 -11.77 -2.91
N ILE A 8 -5.70 -11.23 -1.75
CA ILE A 8 -4.29 -11.14 -1.35
C ILE A 8 -4.00 -12.28 -0.38
N ASP A 9 -3.11 -13.18 -0.78
CA ASP A 9 -2.72 -14.36 0.01
C ASP A 9 -1.74 -13.99 1.13
N ALA A 10 -0.83 -13.05 0.87
CA ALA A 10 0.12 -12.56 1.88
C ALA A 10 0.43 -11.07 1.75
N ILE A 11 0.62 -10.43 2.90
CA ILE A 11 1.03 -9.03 3.03
C ILE A 11 2.26 -8.98 3.91
N TYR A 12 3.23 -8.22 3.43
CA TYR A 12 4.60 -8.29 3.88
C TYR A 12 5.13 -6.86 4.00
N TYR A 13 5.58 -6.43 5.18
CA TYR A 13 5.94 -5.04 5.41
C TYR A 13 7.14 -4.87 6.34
N GLY A 14 7.87 -3.78 6.13
CA GLY A 14 9.06 -3.46 6.90
C GLY A 14 9.54 -2.04 6.62
N GLN A 15 10.72 -1.70 7.13
CA GLN A 15 11.32 -0.38 6.92
C GLN A 15 12.83 -0.46 6.90
N ASP A 16 13.46 0.53 6.27
CA ASP A 16 14.84 0.91 6.53
C ASP A 16 14.89 2.37 7.02
N ARG A 17 16.07 2.97 7.08
CA ARG A 17 16.25 4.35 7.55
C ARG A 17 15.50 5.40 6.72
N GLY A 18 15.18 5.12 5.46
CA GLY A 18 14.59 6.09 4.53
C GLY A 18 13.19 5.71 4.04
N ASN A 19 12.84 4.43 4.04
CA ASN A 19 11.68 3.91 3.34
C ASN A 19 10.86 2.95 4.20
N PHE A 20 9.55 3.02 4.03
CA PHE A 20 8.62 1.96 4.38
C PHE A 20 8.42 1.04 3.16
N TYR A 21 8.65 -0.26 3.35
CA TYR A 21 8.49 -1.26 2.30
C TYR A 21 7.20 -2.03 2.49
N LEU A 22 6.52 -2.31 1.38
CA LEU A 22 5.32 -3.11 1.36
C LEU A 22 5.33 -4.02 0.13
N ARG A 23 5.05 -5.30 0.38
CA ARG A 23 4.89 -6.35 -0.62
C ARG A 23 3.52 -7.00 -0.47
N PHE A 24 2.90 -7.30 -1.60
CA PHE A 24 1.62 -8.00 -1.69
C PHE A 24 1.75 -9.17 -2.64
N ASP A 25 1.28 -10.32 -2.19
CA ASP A 25 1.26 -11.55 -2.96
C ASP A 25 -0.22 -11.87 -3.25
N PRO A 26 -0.72 -11.55 -4.46
CA PRO A 26 -2.08 -11.84 -4.84
C PRO A 26 -2.27 -13.32 -5.20
N HIS A 27 -3.48 -13.81 -5.03
CA HIS A 27 -3.89 -15.15 -5.45
C HIS A 27 -3.82 -15.34 -6.97
N LEU A 28 -4.04 -14.26 -7.72
CA LEU A 28 -3.92 -14.21 -9.18
C LEU A 28 -2.98 -13.06 -9.59
N PRO A 29 -2.19 -13.22 -10.66
CA PRO A 29 -1.34 -12.15 -11.17
C PRO A 29 -2.08 -10.83 -11.38
N PHE A 30 -1.42 -9.72 -11.05
CA PHE A 30 -1.97 -8.37 -11.17
C PHE A 30 -2.38 -8.01 -12.61
N ASP A 31 -1.71 -8.59 -13.61
CA ASP A 31 -1.96 -8.34 -15.03
C ASP A 31 -3.17 -9.10 -15.62
N SER A 32 -3.89 -9.87 -14.81
CA SER A 32 -5.10 -10.59 -15.26
C SER A 32 -6.23 -9.63 -15.67
N GLN A 33 -7.03 -10.01 -16.67
CA GLN A 33 -8.20 -9.23 -17.10
C GLN A 33 -9.22 -8.99 -15.98
N HIS A 34 -9.19 -9.81 -14.91
CA HIS A 34 -10.07 -9.66 -13.75
C HIS A 34 -9.77 -8.42 -12.90
N ASN A 35 -8.55 -7.86 -13.04
CA ASN A 35 -8.09 -6.72 -12.25
C ASN A 35 -8.31 -5.37 -12.92
N GLN A 36 -8.99 -5.34 -14.07
CA GLN A 36 -9.39 -4.08 -14.71
C GLN A 36 -10.19 -3.21 -13.73
N ASP A 37 -9.86 -1.92 -13.74
CA ASP A 37 -10.44 -0.88 -12.88
C ASP A 37 -10.26 -1.10 -11.36
N LEU A 38 -9.36 -2.00 -10.96
CA LEU A 38 -8.99 -2.17 -9.57
C LEU A 38 -7.91 -1.17 -9.15
N GLU A 39 -8.07 -0.65 -7.94
CA GLU A 39 -7.10 0.17 -7.24
C GLU A 39 -6.77 -0.46 -5.90
N LEU A 40 -5.48 -0.59 -5.61
CA LEU A 40 -5.00 -0.84 -4.26
C LEU A 40 -4.70 0.49 -3.59
N SER A 41 -5.34 0.75 -2.45
CA SER A 41 -5.11 1.94 -1.65
C SER A 41 -4.59 1.59 -0.27
N LEU A 42 -3.42 2.12 0.08
CA LEU A 42 -2.86 2.08 1.42
C LEU A 42 -3.25 3.37 2.14
N ARG A 43 -4.03 3.28 3.22
CA ARG A 43 -4.43 4.43 4.03
C ARG A 43 -3.68 4.44 5.34
N PHE A 44 -2.91 5.51 5.58
CA PHE A 44 -2.24 5.73 6.84
C PHE A 44 -3.18 6.38 7.85
N LEU A 45 -3.28 5.73 9.01
CA LEU A 45 -3.97 6.19 10.21
C LEU A 45 -2.99 6.89 11.16
N ASN A 46 -1.72 6.50 11.11
CA ASN A 46 -0.61 7.25 11.70
C ASN A 46 0.63 7.10 10.78
N PRO A 47 1.26 8.20 10.32
CA PRO A 47 0.75 9.58 10.39
C PRO A 47 -0.56 9.72 9.61
N ALA A 48 -1.53 10.41 10.19
CA ALA A 48 -2.86 10.56 9.57
C ALA A 48 -2.82 11.49 8.36
N GLY A 49 -3.73 11.24 7.41
CA GLY A 49 -3.92 12.11 6.24
C GLY A 49 -3.08 11.73 5.03
N TYR A 50 -2.34 10.62 5.08
CA TYR A 50 -1.63 10.09 3.93
C TYR A 50 -2.36 8.88 3.34
N SER A 51 -2.36 8.77 2.01
CA SER A 51 -2.76 7.55 1.32
C SER A 51 -1.89 7.30 0.11
N VAL A 52 -1.55 6.05 -0.16
CA VAL A 52 -0.92 5.62 -1.41
C VAL A 52 -1.94 4.90 -2.25
N THR A 53 -1.93 5.16 -3.55
CA THR A 53 -2.83 4.53 -4.51
C THR A 53 -2.00 3.93 -5.63
N VAL A 54 -2.31 2.67 -5.94
CA VAL A 54 -1.71 1.88 -7.01
C VAL A 54 -2.82 1.44 -7.96
N PRO A 55 -2.84 1.92 -9.22
CA PRO A 55 -3.69 1.33 -10.23
C PRO A 55 -3.20 -0.09 -10.53
N LEU A 56 -4.10 -1.07 -10.47
CA LEU A 56 -3.82 -2.48 -10.79
C LEU A 56 -4.23 -2.84 -12.22
N ASP A 57 -4.48 -1.84 -13.07
CA ASP A 57 -4.71 -2.09 -14.49
C ASP A 57 -3.50 -2.81 -15.12
N SER A 58 -3.68 -3.46 -16.27
CA SER A 58 -2.62 -4.22 -16.92
C SER A 58 -1.76 -3.38 -17.88
N THR A 59 -2.09 -2.11 -18.08
CA THR A 59 -1.47 -1.27 -19.13
C THR A 59 -0.55 -0.18 -18.57
N GLY A 60 0.65 -0.03 -19.14
CA GLY A 60 1.54 1.11 -18.87
C GLY A 60 2.52 0.96 -17.68
N PRO A 61 3.44 1.92 -17.51
CA PRO A 61 4.44 1.92 -16.45
C PRO A 61 3.76 1.96 -15.08
N LYS A 62 4.12 1.00 -14.24
CA LYS A 62 3.49 0.79 -12.94
C LYS A 62 4.10 1.75 -11.93
N SER A 63 3.28 2.68 -11.47
CA SER A 63 3.64 3.68 -10.49
C SER A 63 2.58 3.75 -9.42
N TYR A 64 2.96 4.25 -8.25
CA TYR A 64 2.03 4.59 -7.19
C TYR A 64 2.10 6.09 -6.91
N THR A 65 0.97 6.65 -6.52
CA THR A 65 0.89 8.06 -6.14
C THR A 65 0.65 8.17 -4.65
N VAL A 66 1.48 8.97 -3.97
CA VAL A 66 1.26 9.33 -2.57
C VAL A 66 0.42 10.60 -2.54
N TYR A 67 -0.70 10.55 -1.84
CA TYR A 67 -1.59 11.68 -1.62
C TYR A 67 -1.53 12.12 -0.17
N ARG A 68 -1.55 13.44 0.03
CA ARG A 68 -1.76 14.06 1.33
C ARG A 68 -3.11 14.75 1.34
N LYS A 69 -3.91 14.47 2.36
CA LYS A 69 -5.17 15.17 2.63
C LYS A 69 -4.85 16.56 3.18
N LYS A 70 -5.31 17.60 2.48
CA LYS A 70 -5.33 18.99 2.96
C LYS A 70 -6.78 19.43 3.16
N GLY A 71 -7.17 19.67 4.41
CA GLY A 71 -8.57 20.03 4.75
C GLY A 71 -9.55 18.88 4.55
N GLU A 72 -10.83 19.17 4.40
CA GLU A 72 -11.88 18.14 4.41
C GLU A 72 -11.97 17.33 3.11
N GLU A 73 -11.64 17.91 1.94
CA GLU A 73 -11.96 17.29 0.65
C GLU A 73 -10.79 17.16 -0.35
N LYS A 74 -9.68 17.90 -0.20
CA LYS A 74 -8.63 17.91 -1.23
C LYS A 74 -7.50 16.93 -0.91
N LYS A 75 -7.33 15.91 -1.76
CA LYS A 75 -6.12 15.10 -1.85
C LYS A 75 -5.16 15.79 -2.83
N GLU A 76 -3.98 16.17 -2.36
CA GLU A 76 -2.93 16.69 -3.24
C GLU A 76 -1.87 15.61 -3.45
N PRO A 77 -1.44 15.35 -4.70
CA PRO A 77 -0.34 14.43 -4.96
C PRO A 77 0.93 15.02 -4.33
N SER A 78 1.54 14.25 -3.42
CA SER A 78 2.81 14.55 -2.78
C SER A 78 4.00 13.94 -3.54
N GLY A 79 3.73 13.03 -4.47
CA GLY A 79 4.71 12.48 -5.41
C GLY A 79 4.17 11.27 -6.17
N SER A 80 4.81 10.94 -7.28
CA SER A 80 4.59 9.71 -8.04
C SER A 80 5.90 8.93 -8.12
N PHE A 81 5.83 7.63 -7.88
CA PHE A 81 6.98 6.76 -7.70
C PHE A 81 6.78 5.50 -8.51
N SER A 82 7.85 5.01 -9.14
CA SER A 82 7.81 3.72 -9.82
C SER A 82 7.61 2.60 -8.80
N LEU A 83 6.78 1.62 -9.15
CA LEU A 83 6.73 0.35 -8.43
C LEU A 83 8.01 -0.42 -8.71
N CYS A 84 8.50 -1.14 -7.69
CA CYS A 84 9.69 -1.97 -7.83
C CYS A 84 9.36 -3.22 -8.66
N HIS A 85 8.18 -3.79 -8.48
CA HIS A 85 7.64 -4.88 -9.27
C HIS A 85 6.11 -4.88 -9.22
N LEU A 86 5.46 -5.20 -10.34
CA LEU A 86 4.02 -5.46 -10.39
C LEU A 86 3.76 -6.51 -11.49
N GLY A 87 3.32 -7.69 -11.08
CA GLY A 87 3.09 -8.84 -11.95
C GLY A 87 2.55 -9.99 -11.12
N GLU A 88 3.42 -10.95 -10.79
CA GLU A 88 3.09 -12.02 -9.83
C GLU A 88 3.04 -11.50 -8.39
N ILE A 89 3.88 -10.51 -8.06
CA ILE A 89 3.87 -9.81 -6.77
C ILE A 89 3.84 -8.31 -6.99
N GLY A 90 3.45 -7.55 -5.97
CA GLY A 90 3.46 -6.09 -5.97
C GLY A 90 4.43 -5.60 -4.92
N GLU A 91 5.40 -4.77 -5.27
CA GLU A 91 6.40 -4.23 -4.33
C GLU A 91 6.55 -2.72 -4.45
N MET A 92 6.55 -2.03 -3.30
CA MET A 92 6.72 -0.59 -3.21
C MET A 92 7.64 -0.18 -2.06
N ALA A 93 8.37 0.92 -2.27
CA ALA A 93 9.26 1.53 -1.31
C ALA A 93 8.86 2.99 -1.10
N ILE A 94 8.05 3.26 -0.08
CA ILE A 94 7.49 4.58 0.19
C ILE A 94 8.46 5.39 1.06
N PRO A 95 8.96 6.54 0.59
CA PRO A 95 9.85 7.37 1.40
C PRO A 95 9.17 7.90 2.67
N LEU A 96 9.84 7.72 3.82
CA LEU A 96 9.32 8.13 5.14
C LEU A 96 9.23 9.65 5.29
N ASP A 97 10.12 10.39 4.62
CA ASP A 97 10.13 11.86 4.59
C ASP A 97 8.86 12.44 3.97
N ILE A 98 8.31 11.80 2.94
CA ILE A 98 7.04 12.17 2.31
C ILE A 98 5.87 11.95 3.26
N LEU A 99 5.88 10.82 3.97
CA LEU A 99 4.89 10.51 4.99
C LEU A 99 5.04 11.42 6.23
N GLN A 100 6.15 12.16 6.34
CA GLN A 100 6.53 12.93 7.53
C GLN A 100 6.62 12.05 8.79
N ALA A 101 6.90 10.76 8.61
CA ALA A 101 7.04 9.80 9.70
C ALA A 101 8.46 9.83 10.26
N ARG A 102 8.61 9.62 11.57
CA ARG A 102 9.89 9.70 12.27
C ARG A 102 10.21 8.40 12.99
N ILE A 103 11.51 8.13 13.14
CA ILE A 103 12.00 7.06 14.01
C ILE A 103 11.43 7.23 15.42
N GLY A 104 10.99 6.12 16.01
CA GLY A 104 10.29 6.07 17.30
C GLY A 104 8.77 6.17 17.19
N GLU A 105 8.22 6.55 16.04
CA GLU A 105 6.77 6.56 15.80
C GLU A 105 6.28 5.19 15.33
N THR A 106 5.00 4.90 15.60
CA THR A 106 4.34 3.69 15.07
C THR A 106 3.56 4.03 13.82
N LEU A 107 3.97 3.54 12.65
CA LEU A 107 3.15 3.56 11.45
C LEU A 107 1.93 2.68 11.65
N ARG A 108 0.73 3.22 11.39
CA ARG A 108 -0.52 2.46 11.42
C ARG A 108 -1.25 2.64 10.12
N PHE A 109 -1.66 1.55 9.50
CA PHE A 109 -2.28 1.61 8.17
C PHE A 109 -3.26 0.46 7.92
N ILE A 110 -4.08 0.65 6.90
CA ILE A 110 -4.93 -0.38 6.30
C ILE A 110 -4.71 -0.39 4.79
N ILE A 111 -4.94 -1.52 4.17
CA ILE A 111 -4.93 -1.68 2.72
C ILE A 111 -6.37 -1.91 2.27
N GLN A 112 -6.76 -1.30 1.16
CA GLN A 112 -8.10 -1.38 0.60
C GLN A 112 -8.01 -1.69 -0.87
N ILE A 113 -8.84 -2.64 -1.33
CA ILE A 113 -9.03 -2.90 -2.75
C ILE A 113 -10.35 -2.27 -3.16
N ARG A 114 -10.31 -1.44 -4.19
CA ARG A 114 -11.47 -0.69 -4.66
C ARG A 114 -11.68 -0.91 -6.15
N ARG A 115 -12.94 -0.79 -6.58
CA ARG A 115 -13.32 -0.62 -7.98
C ARG A 115 -14.16 0.64 -8.09
N GLY A 116 -13.54 1.71 -8.60
CA GLY A 116 -14.12 3.05 -8.51
C GLY A 116 -14.46 3.44 -7.06
N SER A 117 -15.72 3.75 -6.80
CA SER A 117 -16.18 4.13 -5.45
C SER A 117 -16.43 2.93 -4.53
N ALA A 118 -16.55 1.71 -5.05
CA ALA A 118 -16.86 0.52 -4.26
C ALA A 118 -15.62 -0.01 -3.54
N LEU A 119 -15.72 -0.18 -2.22
CA LEU A 119 -14.74 -0.95 -1.44
C LEU A 119 -15.06 -2.44 -1.61
N LEU A 120 -14.12 -3.21 -2.13
CA LEU A 120 -14.26 -4.64 -2.32
C LEU A 120 -13.71 -5.40 -1.11
N GLU A 121 -12.49 -5.05 -0.69
CA GLU A 121 -11.79 -5.74 0.39
C GLU A 121 -10.95 -4.77 1.23
N THR A 122 -10.67 -5.17 2.47
CA THR A 122 -9.81 -4.41 3.39
C THR A 122 -8.90 -5.36 4.16
N TYR A 123 -7.65 -4.94 4.35
CA TYR A 123 -6.63 -5.70 5.06
C TYR A 123 -5.98 -4.84 6.17
N PRO A 124 -5.84 -5.38 7.39
CA PRO A 124 -6.51 -6.60 7.85
C PRO A 124 -8.04 -6.41 7.82
N PHE A 125 -8.80 -7.52 7.76
CA PHE A 125 -10.27 -7.46 7.77
C PHE A 125 -10.80 -6.77 9.04
N GLN A 126 -10.11 -6.96 10.17
CA GLN A 126 -10.34 -6.25 11.42
C GLN A 126 -9.02 -5.72 11.98
N GLY A 127 -9.07 -4.53 12.58
CA GLY A 127 -7.90 -3.88 13.15
C GLY A 127 -7.09 -3.11 12.11
N VAL A 128 -5.78 -3.01 12.34
CA VAL A 128 -4.84 -2.22 11.52
C VAL A 128 -3.47 -2.88 11.56
N PHE A 129 -2.69 -2.73 10.49
CA PHE A 129 -1.27 -3.02 10.54
C PHE A 129 -0.57 -1.96 11.40
N SER A 130 0.44 -2.38 12.16
CA SER A 130 1.22 -1.48 13.03
C SER A 130 2.70 -1.84 12.98
N LEU A 131 3.55 -0.85 12.71
CA LEU A 131 5.01 -1.01 12.64
C LEU A 131 5.70 0.11 13.42
N LEU A 132 6.48 -0.23 14.44
CA LEU A 132 7.35 0.73 15.13
C LEU A 132 8.57 1.05 14.25
N LEU A 133 8.78 2.32 13.92
CA LEU A 133 9.93 2.77 13.15
C LEU A 133 11.18 2.81 14.03
N GLN A 134 12.23 2.10 13.62
CA GLN A 134 13.45 1.93 14.39
C GLN A 134 14.67 2.47 13.61
N PRO A 135 15.69 3.00 14.29
CA PRO A 135 16.86 3.61 13.63
C PRO A 135 17.76 2.58 12.91
N GLU A 136 17.57 1.29 13.20
CA GLU A 136 18.38 0.19 12.72
C GLU A 136 17.53 -1.03 12.34
N ASN A 137 17.99 -1.76 11.31
CA ASN A 137 17.35 -2.98 10.83
C ASN A 137 17.65 -4.11 11.82
N GLU A 138 16.89 -4.22 12.92
CA GLU A 138 16.86 -5.47 13.66
C GLU A 138 16.20 -6.55 12.78
N ARG A 139 17.08 -7.25 12.06
CA ARG A 139 16.97 -8.61 11.51
C ARG A 139 15.55 -9.22 11.55
N ILE A 140 15.00 -9.38 10.34
CA ILE A 140 14.07 -10.44 9.94
C ILE A 140 12.75 -10.44 10.72
N TRP A 141 11.76 -9.72 10.19
CA TRP A 141 10.36 -10.06 10.41
C TRP A 141 9.81 -10.76 9.15
N TRP A 142 10.34 -11.95 8.88
CA TRP A 142 9.64 -12.97 8.10
C TRP A 142 9.53 -14.21 8.98
N GLY A 143 8.37 -14.38 9.64
CA GLY A 143 7.98 -15.62 10.30
C GLY A 143 7.81 -15.53 11.81
N VAL A 144 6.55 -15.40 12.24
CA VAL A 144 5.87 -16.47 13.01
C VAL A 144 4.40 -16.51 12.62
#